data_AF-B1I0D2-F1
#
_entry.id   AF-B1I0D2-F1
#
_cell.length_a   1.000
_cell.length_b   1.000
_cell.length_c   1.000
_cell.angle_alpha   90.00
_cell.angle_beta   90.00
_cell.angle_gamma   90.00
#
_symmetry.space_group_name_H-M   'P 1'
#
loop_
_entity.id
_entity.type
_entity.pdbx_description
1 polymer ?
#
loop_
_entity_poly.entity_id
_entity_poly.type
_entity_poly.pdbx_seq_one_letter_code
_entity_poly.pdbx_strand_id
1 'polypeptide(L)'
;MNKKYEEIKFFAGNTIEQAVKELLSYKEEGKLVCGEFNGVVLYSDIVTMESAYQKITGKTKAEFDKSQQEWKEKYDEKKKKHEDEIPNLTKVWMEKGREILSEDRWEHWDKIVPVRLNDLNEDMELGASLDIVRILNSNGTLDEAKEKIESQGHSGMSFGLVCAMVKEFSDRGNEFVEYVK
;
A
#
# COMPACT_ATOMS: atom_id res chain seq x y z
N MET A 1 45.08 5.02 11.43
CA MET A 1 44.52 3.69 11.75
C MET A 1 43.17 3.59 11.07
N ASN A 2 42.94 2.57 10.24
CA ASN A 2 41.61 2.29 9.70
C ASN A 2 40.76 1.71 10.82
N LYS A 3 39.68 2.40 11.20
CA LYS A 3 38.69 1.85 12.14
C LYS A 3 38.04 0.64 11.48
N LYS A 4 37.93 -0.47 12.21
CA LYS A 4 37.22 -1.67 11.77
C LYS A 4 35.84 -1.65 12.43
N TYR A 5 34.80 -1.68 11.62
CA TYR A 5 33.41 -1.71 12.08
C TYR A 5 32.84 -3.11 11.86
N GLU A 6 32.07 -3.61 12.82
CA GLU A 6 31.20 -4.77 12.64
C GLU A 6 29.87 -4.33 12.03
N GLU A 7 29.42 -5.01 10.99
CA GLU A 7 28.15 -4.71 10.32
C GLU A 7 26.99 -5.36 11.07
N ILE A 8 26.00 -4.53 11.42
CA ILE A 8 24.73 -4.98 11.99
C ILE A 8 23.59 -4.78 11.00
N LYS A 9 22.54 -5.60 11.13
CA LYS A 9 21.31 -5.46 10.37
C LYS A 9 20.21 -4.90 11.27
N PHE A 10 19.61 -3.80 10.86
CA PHE A 10 18.42 -3.29 11.52
C PHE A 10 17.21 -4.17 11.22
N PHE A 11 16.30 -4.26 12.19
CA PHE A 11 15.06 -4.98 12.03
C PHE A 11 14.11 -4.26 11.06
N ALA A 12 13.39 -5.03 10.24
CA ALA A 12 12.40 -4.49 9.32
C ALA A 12 11.26 -3.81 10.10
N GLY A 13 11.08 -2.50 9.89
CA GLY A 13 10.12 -1.70 10.63
C GLY A 13 10.73 -0.86 11.77
N ASN A 14 12.05 -0.88 11.95
CA ASN A 14 12.70 0.09 12.85
C ASN A 14 12.46 1.54 12.40
N THR A 15 12.37 2.44 13.38
CA THR A 15 12.45 3.89 13.15
C THR A 15 13.90 4.35 13.10
N ILE A 16 14.14 5.55 12.56
CA ILE A 16 15.47 6.20 12.60
C ILE A 16 15.97 6.30 14.06
N GLU A 17 15.08 6.65 15.00
CA GLU A 17 15.45 6.76 16.42
C GLU A 17 15.90 5.41 16.99
N GLN A 18 15.21 4.31 16.64
CA GLN A 18 15.56 2.98 17.10
C GLN A 18 16.92 2.54 16.53
N ALA A 19 17.15 2.77 15.24
CA ALA A 19 18.44 2.46 14.60
C ALA A 19 19.60 3.24 15.24
N VAL A 20 19.40 4.54 15.53
CA VAL A 20 20.40 5.36 16.23
C VAL A 20 20.63 4.85 17.65
N LYS A 21 19.57 4.54 18.41
CA LYS A 21 19.69 4.02 19.78
C LYS A 21 20.43 2.68 19.83
N GLU A 22 20.16 1.79 18.89
CA GLU A 22 20.85 0.50 18.76
C GLU A 22 22.35 0.69 18.47
N LEU A 23 22.71 1.56 17.54
CA LEU A 23 24.12 1.87 17.28
C LEU A 23 24.82 2.45 18.52
N LEU A 24 24.12 3.33 19.26
CA LEU A 24 24.68 3.94 20.47
C LEU A 24 24.85 2.92 21.61
N SER A 25 23.95 1.94 21.76
CA SER A 25 24.14 0.89 22.77
C SER A 25 25.38 0.03 22.51
N TYR A 26 25.68 -0.30 21.24
CA TYR A 26 26.95 -0.97 20.90
C TYR A 26 28.17 -0.12 21.24
N LYS A 27 28.09 1.20 21.03
CA LYS A 27 29.17 2.12 21.40
C LYS A 27 29.42 2.13 22.91
N GLU A 28 28.37 2.09 23.72
CA GLU A 28 28.46 2.02 25.19
C GLU A 28 29.12 0.72 25.65
N GLU A 29 28.95 -0.38 24.92
CA GLU A 29 29.67 -1.64 25.12
C GLU A 29 31.13 -1.62 24.60
N GLY A 30 31.60 -0.48 24.07
CA GLY A 30 32.94 -0.34 23.51
C GLY A 30 33.12 -0.96 22.13
N LYS A 31 32.02 -1.29 21.42
CA LYS A 31 32.04 -1.88 20.08
C LYS A 31 31.85 -0.79 19.01
N LEU A 32 32.67 -0.87 17.96
CA LEU A 32 32.52 -0.05 16.77
C LEU A 32 31.69 -0.83 15.74
N VAL A 33 30.48 -0.34 15.46
CA VAL A 33 29.54 -0.99 14.54
C VAL A 33 29.00 0.00 13.51
N CYS A 34 28.56 -0.51 12.37
CA CYS A 34 27.82 0.25 11.37
C CYS A 34 26.63 -0.55 10.83
N GLY A 35 25.65 0.14 10.27
CA GLY A 35 24.50 -0.48 9.63
C GLY A 35 23.89 0.42 8.58
N GLU A 36 23.34 -0.17 7.52
CA GLU A 36 22.62 0.57 6.48
C GLU A 36 21.14 0.71 6.83
N PHE A 37 20.65 1.95 6.86
CA PHE A 37 19.25 2.28 7.11
C PHE A 37 18.73 3.20 6.01
N ASN A 38 17.69 2.76 5.28
CA ASN A 38 17.09 3.49 4.16
C ASN A 38 18.13 4.02 3.13
N GLY A 39 19.12 3.18 2.77
CA GLY A 39 20.16 3.54 1.79
C GLY A 39 21.31 4.37 2.35
N VAL A 40 21.33 4.65 3.67
CA VAL A 40 22.38 5.42 4.33
C VAL A 40 23.10 4.57 5.37
N VAL A 41 24.42 4.47 5.26
CA VAL A 41 25.25 3.81 6.29
C VAL A 41 25.47 4.74 7.48
N LEU A 42 25.04 4.29 8.66
CA LEU A 42 25.22 4.94 9.94
C LEU A 42 26.32 4.23 10.74
N TYR A 43 27.08 4.97 11.54
CA TYR A 43 28.25 4.47 12.27
C TYR A 43 28.14 4.85 13.75
N SER A 44 28.35 3.89 14.65
CA SER A 44 28.08 4.05 16.09
C SER A 44 28.85 5.18 16.76
N ASP A 45 30.06 5.47 16.30
CA ASP A 45 30.94 6.44 16.95
C ASP A 45 30.68 7.91 16.56
N ILE A 46 30.06 8.14 15.40
CA ILE A 46 29.80 9.48 14.85
C ILE A 46 28.31 9.83 14.74
N VAL A 47 27.41 8.84 14.82
CA VAL A 47 25.98 9.09 14.65
C VAL A 47 25.42 9.90 15.83
N THR A 48 24.63 10.91 15.49
CA THR A 48 23.74 11.61 16.41
C THR A 48 22.33 11.59 15.83
N MET A 49 21.32 11.82 16.68
CA MET A 49 19.93 11.87 16.24
C MET A 49 19.74 12.86 15.09
N GLU A 50 20.17 14.11 15.26
CA GLU A 50 20.07 15.13 14.21
C GLU A 50 20.81 14.74 12.92
N SER A 51 22.03 14.22 13.02
CA SER A 51 22.79 13.84 11.83
C SER A 51 22.13 12.69 11.05
N ALA A 52 21.45 11.76 11.74
CA ALA A 52 20.76 10.65 11.11
C ALA A 52 19.51 11.15 10.36
N TYR A 53 18.69 11.96 11.02
CA TYR A 53 17.52 12.57 10.37
C TYR A 53 17.92 13.40 9.15
N GLN A 54 18.95 14.23 9.27
CA GLN A 54 19.41 15.07 8.16
C GLN A 54 19.92 14.24 6.98
N LYS A 55 20.71 13.18 7.22
CA LYS A 55 21.25 12.34 6.15
C LYS A 55 20.19 11.46 5.47
N ILE A 56 19.24 10.92 6.24
CA ILE A 56 18.24 9.97 5.73
C ILE A 56 17.08 10.71 5.06
N THR A 57 16.64 11.82 5.64
CA THR A 57 15.40 12.50 5.25
C THR A 57 15.62 13.90 4.67
N GLY A 58 16.82 14.47 4.84
CA GLY A 58 17.10 15.87 4.48
C GLY A 58 16.55 16.90 5.48
N LYS A 59 15.96 16.45 6.59
CA LYS A 59 15.29 17.31 7.59
C LYS A 59 15.92 17.16 8.97
N THR A 60 15.77 18.19 9.82
CA THR A 60 15.97 18.02 11.27
C THR A 60 14.90 17.10 11.85
N LYS A 61 15.14 16.58 13.06
CA LYS A 61 14.12 15.75 13.75
C LYS A 61 12.80 16.51 13.92
N ALA A 62 12.87 17.77 14.35
CA ALA A 62 11.68 18.59 14.60
C ALA A 62 10.86 18.82 13.32
N GLU A 63 11.51 19.08 12.19
CA GLU A 63 10.84 19.24 10.90
C GLU A 63 10.23 17.92 10.40
N PHE A 64 10.94 16.81 10.60
CA PHE A 64 10.41 15.49 10.28
C PHE A 64 9.15 15.19 11.10
N ASP A 65 9.22 15.32 12.42
CA ASP A 65 8.12 15.06 13.36
C ASP A 65 6.91 15.93 13.03
N LYS A 66 7.12 17.23 12.76
CA LYS A 66 6.05 18.14 12.32
C LYS A 66 5.41 17.65 11.03
N SER A 67 6.20 17.25 10.04
CA SER A 67 5.66 16.75 8.77
C SER A 67 4.91 15.43 8.91
N GLN A 68 5.31 14.56 9.84
CA GLN A 68 4.58 13.33 10.17
C GLN A 68 3.24 13.64 10.85
N GLN A 69 3.23 14.61 11.77
CA GLN A 69 2.00 15.05 12.42
C GLN A 69 1.01 15.64 11.41
N GLU A 70 1.44 16.58 10.57
CA GLU A 70 0.59 17.17 9.53
C GLU A 70 0.05 16.13 8.54
N TRP A 71 0.88 15.14 8.17
CA TRP A 71 0.46 14.04 7.31
C TRP A 71 -0.60 13.18 8.00
N LYS A 72 -0.39 12.85 9.28
CA LYS A 72 -1.33 12.05 10.06
C LYS A 72 -2.67 12.75 10.24
N GLU A 73 -2.67 14.03 10.60
CA GLU A 73 -3.90 14.82 10.75
C GLU A 73 -4.71 14.84 9.45
N LYS A 74 -4.05 15.10 8.31
CA LYS A 74 -4.70 15.06 6.99
C LYS A 74 -5.22 13.67 6.63
N TYR A 75 -4.46 12.62 6.97
CA TYR A 75 -4.87 11.24 6.73
C TYR A 75 -6.11 10.89 7.57
N ASP A 76 -6.10 11.20 8.86
CA ASP A 76 -7.20 10.93 9.78
C ASP A 76 -8.47 11.71 9.36
N GLU A 77 -8.34 12.95 8.91
CA GLU A 77 -9.44 13.73 8.35
C GLU A 77 -10.03 13.11 7.07
N LYS A 78 -9.17 12.68 6.14
CA LYS A 78 -9.62 12.00 4.90
C LYS A 78 -10.31 10.68 5.22
N LYS A 79 -9.70 9.87 6.08
CA LYS A 79 -10.23 8.59 6.50
C LYS A 79 -11.61 8.75 7.13
N LYS A 80 -11.77 9.71 8.04
CA LYS A 80 -13.07 9.99 8.66
C LYS A 80 -14.13 10.42 7.65
N LYS A 81 -13.79 11.31 6.72
CA LYS A 81 -14.71 11.73 5.64
C LYS A 81 -15.14 10.55 4.80
N HIS A 82 -14.21 9.67 4.44
CA HIS A 82 -14.51 8.45 3.69
C HIS A 82 -15.43 7.52 4.49
N GLU A 83 -15.12 7.25 5.77
CA GLU A 83 -15.95 6.45 6.67
C GLU A 83 -17.40 7.01 6.77
N ASP A 84 -17.55 8.33 6.87
CA ASP A 84 -18.86 9.01 6.88
C ASP A 84 -19.60 8.89 5.53
N GLU A 85 -18.88 8.73 4.41
CA GLU A 85 -19.42 8.58 3.05
C GLU A 85 -19.74 7.13 2.66
N ILE A 86 -19.18 6.12 3.36
CA ILE A 86 -19.40 4.69 3.08
C ILE A 86 -20.88 4.33 2.86
N PRO A 87 -21.86 4.80 3.67
CA PRO A 87 -23.27 4.46 3.46
C PRO A 87 -23.83 4.95 2.11
N ASN A 88 -23.35 6.09 1.61
CA ASN A 88 -23.76 6.63 0.31
C ASN A 88 -23.01 5.92 -0.82
N LEU A 89 -21.69 5.75 -0.68
CA LEU A 89 -20.86 5.02 -1.64
C LEU A 89 -21.33 3.57 -1.82
N THR A 90 -21.77 2.92 -0.74
CA THR A 90 -22.31 1.56 -0.78
C THR A 90 -23.47 1.48 -1.77
N LYS A 91 -24.43 2.41 -1.71
CA LYS A 91 -25.57 2.43 -2.64
C LYS A 91 -25.12 2.64 -4.08
N VAL A 92 -24.21 3.59 -4.31
CA VAL A 92 -23.67 3.89 -5.64
C VAL A 92 -22.97 2.67 -6.24
N TRP A 93 -22.16 1.96 -5.46
CA TRP A 93 -21.44 0.79 -5.95
C TRP A 93 -22.34 -0.42 -6.15
N MET A 94 -23.36 -0.61 -5.31
CA MET A 94 -24.39 -1.62 -5.53
C MET A 94 -25.09 -1.39 -6.88
N GLU A 95 -25.52 -0.15 -7.15
CA GLU A 95 -26.15 0.25 -8.43
C GLU A 95 -25.22 0.04 -9.63
N LYS A 96 -23.95 0.48 -9.55
CA LYS A 96 -22.95 0.21 -10.61
C LYS A 96 -22.76 -1.28 -10.87
N GLY A 97 -22.81 -2.10 -9.82
CA GLY A 97 -22.78 -3.55 -9.97
C GLY A 97 -23.97 -4.08 -10.77
N ARG A 98 -25.17 -3.52 -10.57
CA ARG A 98 -26.38 -3.91 -11.34
C ARG A 98 -26.27 -3.63 -12.82
N GLU A 99 -25.53 -2.58 -13.22
CA GLU A 99 -25.34 -2.22 -14.62
C GLU A 99 -24.44 -3.19 -15.39
N ILE A 100 -23.61 -3.98 -14.69
CA ILE A 100 -22.49 -4.72 -15.29
C ILE A 100 -22.57 -6.22 -15.00
N LEU A 101 -22.98 -6.58 -13.80
CA LEU A 101 -23.01 -7.95 -13.30
C LEU A 101 -24.35 -8.61 -13.62
N SER A 102 -24.31 -9.93 -13.82
CA SER A 102 -25.50 -10.76 -13.95
C SER A 102 -26.26 -10.85 -12.62
N GLU A 103 -27.59 -11.07 -12.69
CA GLU A 103 -28.48 -11.03 -11.52
C GLU A 103 -28.10 -12.01 -10.41
N ASP A 104 -27.56 -13.18 -10.78
CA ASP A 104 -27.08 -14.21 -9.85
C ASP A 104 -25.92 -13.75 -8.95
N ARG A 105 -25.24 -12.65 -9.29
CA ARG A 105 -24.08 -12.12 -8.57
C ARG A 105 -24.40 -10.93 -7.68
N TRP A 106 -25.59 -10.37 -7.83
CA TRP A 106 -26.00 -9.14 -7.16
C TRP A 106 -25.98 -9.25 -5.64
N GLU A 107 -26.47 -10.37 -5.09
CA GLU A 107 -26.47 -10.58 -3.63
C GLU A 107 -25.05 -10.67 -3.07
N HIS A 108 -24.13 -11.33 -3.78
CA HIS A 108 -22.75 -11.43 -3.33
C HIS A 108 -22.03 -10.08 -3.46
N TRP A 109 -22.25 -9.37 -4.57
CA TRP A 109 -21.73 -8.01 -4.77
C TRP A 109 -22.14 -7.08 -3.63
N ASP A 110 -23.42 -7.06 -3.27
CA ASP A 110 -23.94 -6.21 -2.18
C ASP A 110 -23.29 -6.50 -0.83
N LYS A 111 -22.98 -7.77 -0.55
CA LYS A 111 -22.31 -8.18 0.68
C LYS A 111 -20.87 -7.67 0.74
N ILE A 112 -20.16 -7.66 -0.39
CA ILE A 112 -18.74 -7.32 -0.40
C ILE A 112 -18.47 -5.82 -0.54
N VAL A 113 -19.38 -5.05 -1.16
CA VAL A 113 -19.21 -3.60 -1.37
C VAL A 113 -18.87 -2.85 -0.07
N PRO A 114 -19.64 -2.94 1.03
CA PRO A 114 -19.31 -2.22 2.25
C PRO A 114 -18.04 -2.73 2.92
N VAL A 115 -17.68 -4.01 2.73
CA VAL A 115 -16.44 -4.58 3.24
C VAL A 115 -15.25 -3.96 2.51
N ARG A 116 -15.31 -3.86 1.18
CA ARG A 116 -14.25 -3.26 0.35
C ARG A 116 -14.11 -1.76 0.58
N LEU A 117 -15.23 -1.04 0.68
CA LEU A 117 -15.21 0.39 1.02
C LEU A 117 -14.57 0.69 2.37
N ASN A 118 -14.53 -0.28 3.29
CA ASN A 118 -13.89 -0.14 4.60
C ASN A 118 -12.45 -0.70 4.63
N ASP A 119 -11.92 -1.18 3.49
CA ASP A 119 -10.57 -1.70 3.35
C ASP A 119 -9.56 -0.56 3.08
N LEU A 120 -8.26 -0.88 3.12
CA LEU A 120 -7.15 0.06 2.97
C LEU A 120 -7.14 0.81 1.62
N ASN A 121 -7.78 0.25 0.60
CA ASN A 121 -7.83 0.78 -0.76
C ASN A 121 -9.18 1.40 -1.13
N GLU A 122 -10.06 1.59 -0.13
CA GLU A 122 -11.34 2.30 -0.24
C GLU A 122 -12.22 1.73 -1.36
N ASP A 123 -12.39 2.42 -2.49
CA ASP A 123 -13.28 2.04 -3.58
C ASP A 123 -12.56 1.60 -4.87
N MET A 124 -11.23 1.71 -4.90
CA MET A 124 -10.43 1.58 -6.11
C MET A 124 -10.59 0.20 -6.77
N GLU A 125 -10.65 -0.85 -5.97
CA GLU A 125 -10.79 -2.23 -6.46
C GLU A 125 -12.18 -2.52 -7.02
N LEU A 126 -13.22 -1.90 -6.46
CA LEU A 126 -14.59 -2.06 -6.94
C LEU A 126 -14.70 -1.50 -8.36
N GLY A 127 -14.17 -0.31 -8.59
CA GLY A 127 -14.13 0.30 -9.91
C GLY A 127 -13.25 -0.47 -10.88
N ALA A 128 -12.03 -0.78 -10.45
CA ALA A 128 -11.06 -1.47 -11.28
C ALA A 128 -11.58 -2.83 -11.76
N SER A 129 -12.19 -3.62 -10.88
CA SER A 129 -12.76 -4.92 -11.22
C SER A 129 -13.98 -4.80 -12.14
N LEU A 130 -14.91 -3.87 -11.88
CA LEU A 130 -16.08 -3.67 -12.72
C LEU A 130 -15.72 -3.24 -14.14
N ASP A 131 -14.67 -2.44 -14.32
CA ASP A 131 -14.17 -2.06 -15.65
C ASP A 131 -13.73 -3.30 -16.46
N ILE A 132 -13.04 -4.25 -15.84
CA ILE A 132 -12.62 -5.49 -16.48
C ILE A 132 -13.80 -6.41 -16.75
N VAL A 133 -14.66 -6.62 -15.74
CA VAL A 133 -15.84 -7.48 -15.87
C VAL A 133 -16.76 -6.97 -16.98
N ARG A 134 -16.91 -5.66 -17.14
CA ARG A 134 -17.67 -5.05 -18.24
C ARG A 134 -17.15 -5.46 -19.61
N ILE A 135 -15.83 -5.42 -19.82
CA ILE A 135 -15.19 -5.84 -21.08
C ILE A 135 -15.49 -7.32 -21.33
N LEU A 136 -15.24 -8.18 -20.33
CA LEU A 136 -15.40 -9.62 -20.46
C LEU A 136 -16.86 -10.03 -20.73
N ASN A 137 -17.82 -9.41 -20.03
CA ASN A 137 -19.25 -9.67 -20.18
C ASN A 137 -19.82 -9.14 -21.50
N SER A 138 -19.15 -8.14 -22.11
CA SER A 138 -19.53 -7.61 -23.43
C SER A 138 -18.90 -8.39 -24.59
N ASN A 139 -18.39 -9.61 -24.34
CA ASN A 139 -17.61 -10.42 -25.28
C ASN A 139 -16.34 -9.72 -25.82
N GLY A 140 -15.78 -8.78 -25.04
CA GLY A 140 -14.47 -8.18 -25.33
C GLY A 140 -13.33 -9.21 -25.28
N THR A 141 -12.21 -8.88 -25.88
CA THR A 141 -11.02 -9.73 -25.93
C THR A 141 -10.27 -9.73 -24.60
N LEU A 142 -9.48 -10.78 -24.36
CA LEU A 142 -8.59 -10.82 -23.19
C LEU A 142 -7.49 -9.76 -23.28
N ASP A 143 -7.09 -9.35 -24.50
CA ASP A 143 -6.13 -8.28 -24.73
C ASP A 143 -6.67 -6.91 -24.30
N GLU A 144 -7.92 -6.59 -24.64
CA GLU A 144 -8.58 -5.35 -24.19
C GLU A 144 -8.68 -5.31 -22.66
N ALA A 145 -9.05 -6.43 -22.05
CA ALA A 145 -9.09 -6.56 -20.59
C ALA A 145 -7.69 -6.45 -19.97
N LYS A 146 -6.65 -7.00 -20.62
CA LYS A 146 -5.26 -6.92 -20.17
C LYS A 146 -4.73 -5.50 -20.22
N GLU A 147 -4.92 -4.81 -21.35
CA GLU A 147 -4.55 -3.40 -21.50
C GLU A 147 -5.24 -2.56 -20.41
N LYS A 148 -6.52 -2.86 -20.12
CA LYS A 148 -7.24 -2.16 -19.07
C LYS A 148 -6.63 -2.38 -17.68
N ILE A 149 -6.31 -3.61 -17.27
CA ILE A 149 -5.72 -3.85 -15.94
C ILE A 149 -4.28 -3.30 -15.84
N GLU A 150 -3.51 -3.33 -16.92
CA GLU A 150 -2.16 -2.74 -16.96
C GLU A 150 -2.21 -1.20 -16.86
N SER A 151 -3.16 -0.57 -17.56
CA SER A 151 -3.37 0.88 -17.49
C SER A 151 -3.77 1.40 -16.11
N GLN A 152 -4.30 0.53 -15.24
CA GLN A 152 -4.69 0.87 -13.88
C GLN A 152 -3.48 0.98 -12.93
N GLY A 153 -2.30 0.49 -13.32
CA GLY A 153 -1.05 0.74 -12.58
C GLY A 153 -0.95 0.07 -11.20
N HIS A 154 -1.54 -1.11 -11.04
CA HIS A 154 -1.61 -1.81 -9.76
C HIS A 154 -0.24 -2.27 -9.22
N SER A 155 -0.08 -2.20 -7.90
CA SER A 155 0.95 -2.99 -7.20
C SER A 155 0.62 -4.48 -7.26
N GLY A 156 1.60 -5.36 -7.00
CA GLY A 156 1.36 -6.82 -7.03
C GLY A 156 0.24 -7.29 -6.10
N MET A 157 0.06 -6.65 -4.94
CA MET A 157 -1.04 -6.96 -4.01
C MET A 157 -2.39 -6.49 -4.55
N SER A 158 -2.48 -5.24 -5.02
CA SER A 158 -3.71 -4.68 -5.61
C SER A 158 -4.14 -5.47 -6.85
N PHE A 159 -3.18 -5.83 -7.70
CA PHE A 159 -3.40 -6.63 -8.90
C PHE A 159 -4.04 -7.98 -8.55
N GLY A 160 -3.50 -8.67 -7.54
CA GLY A 160 -4.05 -9.94 -7.05
C GLY A 160 -5.48 -9.81 -6.55
N LEU A 161 -5.81 -8.70 -5.89
CA LEU A 161 -7.15 -8.45 -5.37
C LEU A 161 -8.17 -8.16 -6.48
N VAL A 162 -7.80 -7.31 -7.45
CA VAL A 162 -8.64 -7.08 -8.65
C VAL A 162 -8.86 -8.38 -9.41
N CYS A 163 -7.81 -9.19 -9.59
CA CYS A 163 -7.94 -10.51 -10.21
C CYS A 163 -8.91 -11.42 -9.45
N ALA A 164 -8.85 -11.47 -8.12
CA ALA A 164 -9.78 -12.26 -7.31
C ALA A 164 -11.23 -11.83 -7.51
N MET A 165 -11.47 -10.51 -7.54
CA MET A 165 -12.80 -9.94 -7.82
C MET A 165 -13.27 -10.31 -9.23
N VAL A 166 -12.42 -10.19 -10.25
CA VAL A 166 -12.79 -10.54 -11.62
C VAL A 166 -13.13 -12.04 -11.77
N LYS A 167 -12.43 -12.93 -11.05
CA LYS A 167 -12.76 -14.37 -11.02
C LYS A 167 -14.13 -14.66 -10.43
N GLU A 168 -14.49 -13.93 -9.37
CA GLU A 168 -15.79 -14.07 -8.73
C GLU A 168 -16.91 -13.48 -9.59
N PHE A 169 -16.66 -12.34 -10.22
CA PHE A 169 -17.70 -11.52 -10.85
C PHE A 169 -17.76 -11.59 -12.39
N SER A 170 -16.87 -12.33 -13.08
CA SER A 170 -17.03 -12.71 -14.49
C SER A 170 -16.91 -14.22 -14.74
N ASP A 171 -17.75 -14.80 -15.62
CA ASP A 171 -17.63 -16.21 -16.06
C ASP A 171 -16.28 -16.49 -16.73
N ARG A 172 -15.76 -15.50 -17.44
CA ARG A 172 -14.44 -15.53 -18.09
C ARG A 172 -13.33 -15.09 -17.16
N GLY A 173 -13.62 -14.86 -15.88
CA GLY A 173 -12.64 -14.34 -14.93
C GLY A 173 -11.48 -15.30 -14.68
N ASN A 174 -11.72 -16.61 -14.65
CA ASN A 174 -10.65 -17.60 -14.56
C ASN A 174 -9.73 -17.58 -15.78
N GLU A 175 -10.31 -17.56 -16.98
CA GLU A 175 -9.58 -17.46 -18.25
C GLU A 175 -8.72 -16.19 -18.28
N PHE A 176 -9.31 -15.04 -17.93
CA PHE A 176 -8.61 -13.77 -17.86
C PHE A 176 -7.43 -13.79 -16.89
N VAL A 177 -7.63 -14.30 -15.66
CA VAL A 177 -6.56 -14.30 -14.66
C VAL A 177 -5.41 -15.22 -15.06
N GLU A 178 -5.66 -16.36 -15.72
CA GLU A 178 -4.55 -17.17 -16.25
C GLU A 178 -3.83 -16.48 -17.41
N TYR A 179 -4.51 -15.61 -18.17
CA TYR A 179 -3.93 -14.87 -19.29
C TYR A 179 -2.99 -13.73 -18.88
N VAL A 180 -3.29 -13.06 -17.76
CA VAL A 180 -2.52 -11.89 -17.29
C VAL A 180 -1.44 -12.22 -16.24
N LYS A 181 -1.31 -13.49 -15.87
CA LYS A 181 -0.18 -14.00 -15.09
C LYS A 181 1.09 -14.09 -15.93
#